data_AF-A0A822GG04-F1
#
_entry.id   AF-A0A822GG04-F1
#
_cell.length_a   1.000
_cell.length_b   1.000
_cell.length_c   1.000
_cell.angle_alpha   90.00
_cell.angle_beta   90.00
_cell.angle_gamma   90.00
#
_symmetry.space_group_name_H-M   'P 1'
#
loop_
_entity.id
_entity.type
_entity.pdbx_description
1 polymer ?
#
loop_
_entity_poly.entity_id
_entity_poly.type
_entity_poly.pdbx_seq_one_letter_code
_entity_poly.pdbx_strand_id
1 'polypeptide(L)'
;DDQPINNFQFLSQLTKGLGYNNCFNFYIPTLIMFYIAYIIEIIHYISAKYIYNFDPFLTRAEVLKVGVTHYANITKAKNLLGYHVKVNPDEAMKKSIQWFNEHGYKKTINQDNFKFFWLFLI
;
A
#
# COMPACT_ATOMS: atom_id res chain seq x y z
N ASP A 1 13.06 11.55 -11.90
CA ASP A 1 14.50 11.66 -12.24
C ASP A 1 15.15 10.36 -12.72
N ASP A 2 14.40 9.42 -13.36
CA ASP A 2 14.91 8.11 -13.83
C ASP A 2 15.64 7.25 -12.78
N GLN A 3 15.63 7.67 -11.51
CA GLN A 3 16.20 6.91 -10.41
C GLN A 3 15.21 5.83 -9.99
N PRO A 4 15.63 4.55 -9.96
CA PRO A 4 14.77 3.49 -9.50
C PRO A 4 14.53 3.63 -7.99
N ILE A 5 13.26 3.78 -7.60
CA ILE A 5 12.85 3.84 -6.20
C ILE A 5 12.01 2.59 -5.92
N ASN A 6 12.27 1.94 -4.79
CA ASN A 6 11.48 0.80 -4.36
C ASN A 6 10.06 1.25 -3.93
N ASN A 7 9.04 0.53 -4.38
CA ASN A 7 7.63 0.84 -4.08
C ASN A 7 7.35 0.88 -2.56
N PHE A 8 7.90 -0.05 -1.77
CA PHE A 8 7.69 -0.08 -0.32
C PHE A 8 8.38 1.10 0.38
N GLN A 9 9.57 1.50 -0.11
CA GLN A 9 10.25 2.69 0.41
C GLN A 9 9.45 3.95 0.13
N PHE A 10 8.93 4.09 -1.09
CA PHE A 10 8.04 5.21 -1.49
C PHE A 10 6.79 5.27 -0.60
N LEU A 11 6.09 4.14 -0.42
CA LEU A 11 4.90 4.07 0.43
C LEU A 11 5.23 4.32 1.91
N SER A 12 6.36 3.82 2.41
CA SER A 12 6.80 4.06 3.79
C SER A 12 7.06 5.55 4.04
N GLN A 13 7.68 6.27 3.10
CA GLN A 13 7.88 7.72 3.21
C GLN A 13 6.55 8.48 3.27
N LEU A 14 5.60 8.13 2.41
CA LEU A 14 4.26 8.74 2.39
C LEU A 14 3.52 8.52 3.73
N THR A 15 3.45 7.27 4.19
CA THR A 15 2.76 6.91 5.44
C THR A 15 3.40 7.55 6.67
N LYS A 16 4.73 7.62 6.74
CA LYS A 16 5.46 8.37 7.78
C LYS A 16 5.11 9.85 7.75
N GLY A 17 5.02 10.46 6.55
CA GLY A 17 4.59 11.84 6.37
C GLY A 17 3.17 12.14 6.88
N LEU A 18 2.28 11.13 6.86
CA LEU A 18 0.92 11.22 7.37
C LEU A 18 0.79 10.91 8.88
N GLY A 19 1.90 10.57 9.55
CA GLY A 19 1.93 10.23 10.98
C GLY A 19 1.68 8.76 11.29
N TYR A 20 1.60 7.89 10.29
CA TYR A 20 1.51 6.44 10.47
C TYR A 20 2.91 5.84 10.67
N ASN A 21 3.35 5.83 11.92
CA ASN A 21 4.62 5.22 12.28
C ASN A 21 4.56 3.70 12.04
N ASN A 22 5.61 3.15 11.44
CA ASN A 22 5.85 1.71 11.21
C ASN A 22 5.10 1.03 10.06
N CYS A 23 4.38 1.77 9.20
CA CYS A 23 3.82 1.19 7.98
C CYS A 23 4.92 0.84 6.96
N PHE A 24 4.81 -0.35 6.36
CA PHE A 24 5.73 -0.87 5.33
C PHE A 24 7.21 -0.89 5.74
N ASN A 25 7.50 -0.95 7.05
CA ASN A 25 8.86 -0.98 7.58
C ASN A 25 9.43 -2.41 7.72
N PHE A 26 8.60 -3.42 7.46
CA PHE A 26 8.97 -4.83 7.52
C PHE A 26 8.79 -5.50 6.16
N TYR A 27 9.77 -6.30 5.76
CA TYR A 27 9.74 -7.05 4.51
C TYR A 27 9.24 -8.46 4.78
N ILE A 28 8.09 -8.80 4.20
CA ILE A 28 7.54 -10.15 4.23
C ILE A 28 7.95 -10.85 2.94
N PRO A 29 8.58 -12.04 3.00
CA PRO A 29 8.86 -12.84 1.82
C PRO A 29 7.59 -13.08 0.98
N THR A 30 7.70 -12.87 -0.33
CA THR A 30 6.58 -13.01 -1.28
C THR A 30 5.97 -14.40 -1.25
N LEU A 31 6.79 -15.44 -1.02
CA LEU A 31 6.34 -16.82 -0.89
C LEU A 31 5.34 -17.00 0.27
N ILE A 32 5.60 -16.37 1.42
CA ILE A 32 4.70 -16.44 2.58
C ILE A 32 3.37 -15.76 2.25
N MET A 33 3.42 -14.55 1.69
CA MET A 33 2.22 -13.83 1.28
C MET A 33 1.43 -14.57 0.19
N PHE A 34 2.12 -15.29 -0.69
CA PHE A 34 1.50 -16.10 -1.74
C PHE A 34 0.66 -17.24 -1.15
N TYR A 35 1.18 -17.95 -0.14
CA TYR A 35 0.42 -18.99 0.56
C TYR A 35 -0.75 -18.41 1.37
N ILE A 36 -0.58 -17.24 1.99
CA ILE A 36 -1.69 -16.56 2.69
C ILE A 36 -2.81 -16.21 1.71
N ALA A 37 -2.48 -15.60 0.57
CA ALA A 37 -3.46 -15.29 -0.47
C ALA A 37 -4.14 -16.55 -1.02
N TYR A 38 -3.39 -17.65 -1.17
CA TYR A 38 -3.97 -18.93 -1.58
C TYR A 38 -5.00 -19.46 -0.57
N ILE A 39 -4.72 -19.37 0.74
CA ILE A 39 -5.68 -19.75 1.78
C ILE A 39 -6.92 -18.87 1.74
N ILE A 40 -6.75 -17.55 1.58
CA ILE A 40 -7.87 -16.59 1.45
C ILE A 40 -8.73 -16.94 0.23
N GLU A 41 -8.13 -17.28 -0.91
CA GLU A 41 -8.84 -17.73 -2.11
C GLU A 41 -9.61 -19.03 -1.88
N ILE A 42 -9.05 -20.00 -1.14
CA ILE A 42 -9.76 -21.24 -0.79
C ILE A 42 -10.96 -20.93 0.11
N ILE A 43 -10.76 -20.13 1.15
CA ILE A 43 -11.84 -19.72 2.07
C ILE A 43 -12.94 -19.01 1.29
N HIS A 44 -12.56 -18.07 0.42
CA HIS A 44 -13.48 -17.38 -0.47
C HIS A 44 -14.24 -18.36 -1.35
N TYR A 45 -13.57 -19.31 -2.01
CA TYR A 45 -14.21 -20.30 -2.87
C TYR A 45 -15.22 -21.17 -2.10
N ILE A 46 -14.88 -21.59 -0.88
CA ILE A 46 -15.78 -22.37 -0.01
C ILE A 46 -16.96 -21.50 0.42
N SER A 47 -16.72 -20.30 0.94
CA SER A 47 -17.77 -19.40 1.43
C SER A 47 -18.68 -18.87 0.31
N ALA A 48 -18.14 -18.61 -0.88
CA ALA A 48 -18.88 -18.23 -2.08
C ALA A 48 -19.88 -19.33 -2.48
N LYS A 49 -19.49 -20.60 -2.29
CA LYS A 49 -20.35 -21.75 -2.59
C LYS A 49 -21.49 -21.94 -1.57
N TYR A 50 -21.30 -21.54 -0.31
CA TYR A 50 -22.24 -21.88 0.77
C TYR A 50 -23.01 -20.69 1.38
N ILE A 51 -22.52 -19.45 1.26
CA ILE A 51 -23.02 -18.31 2.04
C ILE A 51 -23.23 -17.07 1.18
N TYR A 52 -22.17 -16.48 0.63
CA TYR A 52 -22.23 -15.20 -0.08
C TYR A 52 -20.94 -14.92 -0.87
N ASN A 53 -21.06 -14.29 -2.04
CA ASN A 53 -19.92 -13.85 -2.85
C ASN A 53 -19.35 -12.55 -2.28
N PHE A 54 -18.23 -12.63 -1.55
CA PHE A 54 -17.46 -11.45 -1.14
C PHE A 54 -16.18 -11.34 -1.98
N ASP A 55 -15.74 -10.15 -2.36
CA ASP A 55 -14.47 -10.03 -3.07
C ASP A 55 -13.30 -10.41 -2.14
N PRO A 56 -12.40 -11.31 -2.54
CA PRO A 56 -11.25 -11.69 -1.72
C PRO A 56 -10.37 -10.45 -1.49
N PHE A 57 -10.08 -10.14 -0.22
CA PHE A 57 -9.27 -8.98 0.16
C PHE A 57 -7.83 -9.02 -0.39
N LEU A 58 -7.32 -10.22 -0.65
CA LEU A 58 -5.98 -10.43 -1.19
C LEU A 58 -5.96 -11.67 -2.09
N THR A 59 -5.59 -11.47 -3.35
CA THR A 59 -5.42 -12.53 -4.36
C THR A 59 -3.95 -12.80 -4.65
N ARG A 60 -3.64 -14.00 -5.14
CA ARG A 60 -2.28 -14.36 -5.59
C ARG A 60 -1.78 -13.43 -6.69
N ALA A 61 -2.67 -12.96 -7.57
CA ALA A 61 -2.34 -12.00 -8.62
C ALA A 61 -1.88 -10.65 -8.05
N GLU A 62 -2.55 -10.14 -7.02
CA GLU A 62 -2.16 -8.90 -6.35
C GLU A 62 -0.83 -9.05 -5.61
N VAL A 63 -0.62 -10.17 -4.92
CA VAL A 63 0.65 -10.47 -4.25
C VAL A 63 1.81 -10.49 -5.26
N LEU A 64 1.66 -11.14 -6.40
CA LEU A 64 2.72 -11.18 -7.42
C LEU A 64 2.94 -9.83 -8.10
N LYS A 65 1.87 -9.05 -8.30
CA LYS A 65 1.96 -7.71 -8.87
C LYS A 65 2.79 -6.78 -7.99
N VAL A 66 2.55 -6.78 -6.68
CA VAL A 66 3.21 -5.87 -5.73
C VAL A 66 4.52 -6.46 -5.19
N GLY A 67 4.63 -7.79 -5.10
CA GLY A 67 5.76 -8.49 -4.52
C GLY A 67 7.01 -8.54 -5.39
N VAL A 68 6.89 -8.29 -6.69
CA VAL A 68 8.04 -8.22 -7.60
C VAL A 68 8.48 -6.77 -7.77
N THR A 69 9.79 -6.54 -7.78
CA THR A 69 10.35 -5.21 -8.06
C THR A 69 10.24 -4.92 -9.54
N HIS A 70 9.43 -3.94 -9.91
CA HIS A 70 9.27 -3.48 -11.29
C HIS A 70 10.10 -2.22 -11.54
N TYR A 71 10.88 -2.22 -12.62
CA TYR A 71 11.64 -1.06 -13.05
C TYR A 71 10.92 -0.36 -14.21
N ALA A 72 10.67 0.93 -14.06
CA ALA A 72 10.08 1.76 -15.12
C ALA A 72 11.16 2.64 -15.74
N ASN A 73 11.29 2.58 -17.08
CA ASN A 73 12.19 3.43 -17.85
C ASN A 73 11.37 4.49 -18.60
N ILE A 74 11.66 5.76 -18.32
CA ILE A 74 10.92 6.89 -18.91
C ILE A 74 11.58 7.47 -20.16
N THR A 75 12.71 6.91 -20.63
CA THR A 75 13.45 7.37 -21.82
C THR A 75 12.57 7.44 -23.07
N LYS A 76 11.75 6.41 -23.31
CA LYS A 76 10.83 6.39 -24.46
C LYS A 76 9.78 7.50 -24.38
N ALA A 77 9.26 7.77 -23.18
CA ALA A 77 8.31 8.86 -22.96
C ALA A 77 8.95 10.23 -23.14
N LYS A 78 10.19 10.43 -22.67
CA LYS A 78 10.95 11.67 -22.90
C LYS A 78 11.15 11.94 -24.39
N ASN A 79 11.62 10.93 -25.13
CA ASN A 79 12.01 11.09 -26.53
C ASN A 79 10.81 11.21 -27.48
N LEU A 80 9.74 10.44 -27.25
CA LEU A 80 8.59 10.39 -28.18
C LEU A 80 7.46 11.34 -27.80
N LEU A 81 7.26 11.62 -26.51
CA LEU A 81 6.14 12.41 -26.01
C LEU A 81 6.57 13.76 -25.45
N GLY A 82 7.87 14.10 -25.48
CA GLY A 82 8.40 15.32 -24.87
C GLY A 82 8.22 15.35 -23.34
N TYR A 83 8.07 14.18 -22.71
CA TYR A 83 7.84 14.09 -21.27
C TYR A 83 9.03 14.67 -20.50
N HIS A 84 8.76 15.59 -19.57
CA HIS A 84 9.75 16.12 -18.65
C HIS A 84 9.17 16.15 -17.23
N VAL A 85 10.04 15.89 -16.25
CA VAL A 85 9.68 15.93 -14.84
C VAL A 85 9.47 17.39 -14.44
N LYS A 86 8.29 17.74 -13.92
CA LYS A 86 7.93 19.12 -13.56
C LYS A 86 8.52 19.59 -12.24
N VAL A 87 8.64 18.68 -11.27
CA VAL A 87 9.10 18.93 -9.90
C VAL A 87 9.94 17.75 -9.43
N ASN A 88 10.89 18.01 -8.54
CA ASN A 88 11.69 16.95 -7.93
C ASN A 88 10.76 15.96 -7.17
N PRO A 89 10.98 14.63 -7.24
CA PRO A 89 10.23 13.63 -6.47
C PRO A 89 10.05 13.95 -4.98
N ASP A 90 11.06 14.50 -4.30
CA ASP A 90 10.97 14.84 -2.88
C ASP A 90 10.00 16.01 -2.64
N GLU A 91 10.04 17.02 -3.51
CA GLU A 91 9.11 18.14 -3.50
C GLU A 91 7.68 17.67 -3.81
N ALA A 92 7.53 16.77 -4.79
CA ALA A 92 6.25 16.16 -5.14
C ALA A 92 5.65 15.40 -3.95
N MET A 93 6.46 14.56 -3.28
CA MET A 93 6.05 13.82 -2.09
C MET A 93 5.57 14.75 -0.98
N LYS A 94 6.32 15.84 -0.71
CA LYS A 94 5.94 16.84 0.30
C LYS A 94 4.59 17.50 -0.02
N LYS A 95 4.38 17.91 -1.28
CA LYS A 95 3.12 18.50 -1.74
C LYS A 95 1.96 17.50 -1.62
N SER A 96 2.17 16.23 -1.97
CA SER A 96 1.17 15.18 -1.80
C SER A 96 0.80 14.98 -0.33
N ILE A 97 1.78 14.87 0.56
CA ILE A 97 1.55 14.75 2.01
C ILE A 97 0.77 15.95 2.56
N GLN A 98 1.15 17.17 2.14
CA GLN A 98 0.43 18.38 2.55
C GLN A 98 -1.04 18.31 2.13
N TRP A 99 -1.31 17.99 0.87
CA TRP A 99 -2.68 17.85 0.37
C TRP A 99 -3.48 16.81 1.17
N PHE A 100 -2.91 15.63 1.40
CA PHE A 100 -3.58 14.59 2.20
C PHE A 100 -3.87 15.02 3.64
N ASN A 101 -2.94 15.75 4.27
CA ASN A 101 -3.14 16.29 5.61
C ASN A 101 -4.28 17.33 5.65
N GLU A 102 -4.35 18.21 4.66
CA GLU A 102 -5.42 19.21 4.52
C GLU A 102 -6.80 18.56 4.32
N HIS A 103 -6.85 17.37 3.73
CA HIS A 103 -8.09 16.60 3.48
C HIS A 103 -8.41 15.60 4.61
N GLY A 104 -7.72 15.65 5.74
CA GLY A 104 -8.07 14.86 6.93
C GLY A 104 -7.54 13.41 6.95
N TYR A 105 -6.61 13.05 6.07
CA TYR A 105 -5.97 11.72 6.06
C TYR A 105 -4.80 11.59 7.04
N LYS A 106 -4.52 12.64 7.81
CA LYS A 106 -3.50 12.60 8.86
C LYS A 106 -3.95 11.64 9.96
N LYS A 107 -3.02 10.87 10.52
CA LYS A 107 -3.30 10.06 11.71
C LYS A 107 -3.74 10.97 12.87
N THR A 108 -5.02 10.92 13.21
CA THR A 108 -5.53 11.48 14.46
C THR A 108 -5.13 10.55 15.59
N ILE A 109 -4.37 11.04 16.56
CA ILE A 109 -4.10 10.32 17.80
C ILE A 109 -5.40 10.39 18.62
N ASN A 110 -6.39 9.57 18.31
CA ASN A 110 -7.56 9.45 19.18
C ASN A 110 -7.35 8.32 20.19
N GLN A 111 -7.52 8.71 21.45
CA GLN A 111 -7.20 8.00 22.68
C GLN A 111 -8.32 7.00 23.04
N ASP A 112 -8.81 6.21 22.07
CA ASP A 112 -10.02 5.37 22.25
C ASP A 112 -9.74 3.85 22.33
N ASN A 113 -8.47 3.44 22.29
CA ASN A 113 -8.09 2.03 22.35
C ASN A 113 -8.41 1.35 23.70
N PHE A 114 -8.82 2.09 24.73
CA PHE A 114 -9.17 1.50 26.04
C PHE A 114 -10.63 1.05 26.15
N LYS A 115 -11.55 1.53 25.29
CA LYS A 115 -12.97 1.15 25.37
C LYS A 115 -13.32 -0.12 24.59
N PHE A 116 -12.65 -0.41 23.49
CA PHE A 116 -12.92 -1.61 22.70
C PHE A 116 -12.42 -2.90 23.34
N PHE A 117 -11.37 -2.84 24.18
CA PHE A 117 -10.83 -4.03 24.85
C PHE A 117 -11.75 -4.57 25.96
N TRP A 118 -12.57 -3.71 26.59
CA TRP A 118 -13.50 -4.10 27.66
C TRP A 118 -14.82 -4.70 27.15
N LEU A 119 -15.20 -4.46 25.90
CA LEU A 119 -16.47 -4.95 25.35
C LEU A 119 -16.41 -6.41 24.85
N PHE A 120 -15.21 -6.99 24.74
CA PHE A 120 -15.00 -8.38 24.29
C PHE A 120 -14.73 -9.37 25.43
N LEU A 121 -14.80 -8.93 26.69
CA LEU A 121 -14.46 -9.71 27.88
C LEU A 121 -15.64 -9.96 28.84
N ILE A 122 -16.87 -9.67 28.42
CA ILE A 122 -18.14 -10.03 29.08
C ILE A 122 -19.02 -10.71 28.03
#